data_AF-A0A519GXH3-F1
#
_entry.id   AF-A0A519GXH3-F1
#
_cell.length_a   1.000
_cell.length_b   1.000
_cell.length_c   1.000
_cell.angle_alpha   90.00
_cell.angle_beta   90.00
_cell.angle_gamma   90.00
#
_symmetry.space_group_name_H-M   'P 1'
#
loop_
_entity.id
_entity.type
_entity.pdbx_description
1 polymer ?
#
loop_
_entity_poly.entity_id
_entity_poly.type
_entity_poly.pdbx_seq_one_letter_code
_entity_poly.pdbx_strand_id
1 'polypeptide(L)'
;TGQRQPIWLPLPGVGPQGLDVVVALPVPAGSYHAVSRIWIAPRDQLEKRWLWRVRAQTGLPQAVSLTLAVLGLFALTLWVRRPEAIYGLFALGAAAWMVRNLHYYVNLPASPAGQDWFWWATHASMGWVMLTALLFALRFASRRILWLEWALIASVTLVSLLSMPLWLRQVDMVVMQYTVTAGVAAIGTAWVALLAWRERRAELRIMAVALIIGVVIGGHDLAVLAGWAWPEHFFLMPFATLVVMLSFLHAVQRRYVGAVEQVQAENSQLQEDLDEQVSVLHAQNAQLREAERQQALLLERQRIMADMHDGLGSSLLSALVAMEQGNMSHEQCVEVLRECVDDLRLVID
;
A
#
# COMPACT_ATOMS: atom_id res chain seq x y z
N THR A 1 -37.68 -16.23 -8.56
CA THR A 1 -36.56 -17.19 -8.40
C THR A 1 -35.31 -16.61 -9.05
N GLY A 2 -34.33 -16.16 -8.26
CA GLY A 2 -33.20 -15.35 -8.73
C GLY A 2 -31.97 -16.12 -9.23
N GLN A 3 -32.06 -17.44 -9.39
CA GLN A 3 -30.97 -18.23 -9.98
C GLN A 3 -30.94 -17.98 -11.49
N ARG A 4 -30.10 -17.04 -11.91
CA ARG A 4 -29.81 -16.71 -13.32
C ARG A 4 -28.84 -17.72 -13.96
N GLN A 5 -28.83 -18.96 -13.49
CA GLN A 5 -27.97 -20.01 -14.04
C GLN A 5 -28.61 -20.60 -15.30
N PRO A 6 -27.85 -20.86 -16.36
CA PRO A 6 -28.38 -21.47 -17.57
C PRO A 6 -28.79 -22.91 -17.27
N ILE A 7 -30.09 -23.18 -17.29
CA ILE A 7 -30.65 -24.52 -17.01
C ILE A 7 -30.38 -25.41 -18.22
N TRP A 8 -29.72 -26.56 -17.98
CA TRP A 8 -29.55 -27.61 -18.97
C TRP A 8 -30.60 -28.69 -18.74
N LEU A 9 -31.43 -28.95 -19.75
CA LEU A 9 -32.45 -29.99 -19.69
C LEU A 9 -32.26 -30.96 -20.86
N PRO A 10 -31.85 -32.22 -20.61
CA PRO A 10 -31.78 -33.22 -21.67
C PRO A 10 -33.20 -33.60 -22.10
N LEU A 11 -33.52 -33.38 -23.37
CA LEU A 11 -34.80 -33.81 -23.94
C LEU A 11 -34.67 -35.25 -24.47
N PRO A 12 -35.70 -36.10 -24.28
CA PRO A 12 -35.72 -37.44 -24.87
C PRO A 12 -35.73 -37.35 -26.40
N GLY A 13 -35.20 -38.40 -27.07
CA GLY A 13 -35.19 -38.48 -28.52
C GLY A 13 -36.61 -38.36 -29.10
N VAL A 14 -36.79 -37.44 -30.05
CA VAL A 14 -38.10 -37.16 -30.64
C VAL A 14 -38.48 -38.31 -31.58
N GLY A 15 -39.56 -39.03 -31.25
CA GLY A 15 -40.21 -39.95 -32.18
C GLY A 15 -40.94 -39.21 -33.30
N PRO A 16 -41.53 -39.91 -34.28
CA PRO A 16 -42.20 -39.29 -35.44
C PRO A 16 -43.40 -38.38 -35.11
N GLN A 17 -43.88 -38.38 -33.86
CA GLN A 17 -45.03 -37.60 -33.41
C GLN A 17 -44.67 -36.20 -32.87
N GLY A 18 -43.39 -35.81 -32.85
CA GLY A 18 -42.97 -34.54 -32.28
C GLY A 18 -43.02 -34.53 -30.74
N LEU A 19 -42.56 -33.43 -30.12
CA LEU A 19 -42.56 -33.25 -28.67
C LEU A 19 -43.02 -31.82 -28.35
N ASP A 20 -44.15 -31.68 -27.67
CA ASP A 20 -44.61 -30.40 -27.14
C ASP A 20 -44.00 -30.13 -25.76
N VAL A 21 -43.23 -29.05 -25.65
CA VAL A 21 -42.58 -28.63 -24.39
C VAL A 21 -43.26 -27.38 -23.86
N VAL A 22 -43.95 -27.50 -22.73
CA VAL A 22 -44.57 -26.37 -22.02
C VAL A 22 -43.66 -25.93 -20.88
N VAL A 23 -43.17 -24.68 -20.94
CA VAL A 23 -42.37 -24.07 -19.88
C VAL A 23 -43.25 -23.15 -19.05
N ALA A 24 -43.60 -23.60 -17.84
CA ALA A 24 -44.32 -22.78 -16.87
C ALA A 24 -43.34 -22.08 -15.92
N LEU A 25 -43.39 -20.75 -15.86
CA LEU A 25 -42.63 -19.95 -14.90
C LEU A 25 -43.59 -19.43 -13.81
N PRO A 26 -43.57 -19.96 -12.58
CA PRO A 26 -44.39 -19.42 -11.50
C PRO A 26 -43.80 -18.08 -11.05
N VAL A 27 -44.56 -17.01 -11.31
CA VAL A 27 -44.20 -15.62 -11.03
C VAL A 27 -45.09 -15.05 -9.93
N PRO A 28 -44.52 -14.51 -8.83
CA PRO A 28 -45.30 -13.74 -7.86
C PRO A 28 -45.93 -12.50 -8.53
N ALA A 29 -47.19 -12.19 -8.21
CA ALA A 29 -47.86 -11.01 -8.76
C ALA A 29 -47.07 -9.72 -8.44
N GLY A 30 -46.81 -8.88 -9.47
CA GLY A 30 -46.08 -7.61 -9.34
C GLY A 30 -44.56 -7.70 -9.50
N SER A 31 -43.99 -8.87 -9.76
CA SER A 31 -42.53 -9.02 -9.91
C SER A 31 -42.08 -9.14 -11.37
N TYR A 32 -40.98 -8.47 -11.73
CA TYR A 32 -40.41 -8.49 -13.09
C TYR A 32 -39.84 -9.87 -13.44
N HIS A 33 -40.27 -10.42 -14.57
CA HIS A 33 -39.80 -11.71 -15.07
C HIS A 33 -39.39 -11.61 -16.52
N ALA A 34 -38.22 -12.17 -16.82
CA ALA A 34 -37.70 -12.30 -18.16
C ALA A 34 -37.39 -13.76 -18.42
N VAL A 35 -37.93 -14.31 -19.50
CA VAL A 35 -37.52 -15.61 -20.03
C VAL A 35 -36.48 -15.34 -21.10
N SER A 36 -35.25 -15.79 -20.87
CA SER A 36 -34.19 -15.73 -21.88
C SER A 36 -34.54 -16.62 -23.08
N ARG A 37 -33.96 -16.37 -24.27
CA ARG A 37 -34.14 -17.27 -25.43
C ARG A 37 -33.89 -18.73 -25.06
N ILE A 38 -34.84 -19.58 -25.42
CA ILE A 38 -34.73 -21.03 -25.32
C ILE A 38 -33.98 -21.51 -26.56
N TRP A 39 -32.91 -22.28 -26.37
CA TRP A 39 -32.11 -22.85 -27.45
C TRP A 39 -32.31 -24.36 -27.47
N ILE A 40 -32.72 -24.90 -28.62
CA ILE A 40 -32.91 -26.33 -28.84
C ILE A 40 -32.01 -26.73 -30.01
N ALA A 41 -31.03 -27.59 -29.76
CA ALA A 41 -30.09 -28.07 -30.76
C ALA A 41 -29.45 -29.40 -30.29
N PRO A 42 -28.73 -30.11 -31.18
CA PRO A 42 -27.92 -31.26 -30.81
C PRO A 42 -26.92 -30.94 -29.68
N ARG A 43 -26.70 -31.93 -28.80
CA ARG A 43 -25.90 -31.78 -27.57
C ARG A 43 -24.50 -31.21 -27.85
N ASP A 44 -23.82 -31.73 -28.86
CA ASP A 44 -22.47 -31.35 -29.29
C ASP A 44 -22.34 -29.86 -29.67
N GLN A 45 -23.41 -29.26 -30.21
CA GLN A 45 -23.41 -27.84 -30.59
C GLN A 45 -23.70 -26.91 -29.41
N LEU A 46 -24.57 -27.35 -28.48
CA LEU A 46 -24.99 -26.54 -27.34
C LEU A 46 -24.08 -26.69 -26.12
N GLU A 47 -23.45 -27.84 -25.91
CA GLU A 47 -22.62 -28.13 -24.73
C GLU A 47 -21.43 -27.17 -24.63
N LYS A 48 -20.74 -26.87 -25.74
CA LYS A 48 -19.64 -25.88 -25.76
C LYS A 48 -20.13 -24.48 -25.39
N ARG A 49 -21.26 -24.04 -25.94
CA ARG A 49 -21.84 -22.72 -25.67
C ARG A 49 -22.34 -22.60 -24.22
N TRP A 50 -22.97 -23.67 -23.73
CA TRP A 50 -23.45 -23.76 -22.35
C TRP A 50 -22.29 -23.75 -21.36
N LEU A 51 -21.26 -24.58 -21.56
CA LEU A 51 -20.05 -24.61 -20.72
C LEU A 51 -19.35 -23.25 -20.66
N TRP A 52 -19.22 -22.58 -21.81
CA TRP A 52 -18.60 -21.25 -21.85
C TRP A 52 -19.46 -20.21 -21.11
N ARG A 53 -20.78 -20.25 -21.26
CA ARG A 53 -21.71 -19.36 -20.54
C ARG A 53 -21.70 -19.62 -19.03
N VAL A 54 -21.72 -20.87 -18.60
CA VAL A 54 -21.58 -21.26 -17.19
C VAL A 54 -20.25 -20.75 -16.65
N ARG A 55 -19.14 -21.01 -17.32
CA ARG A 55 -17.80 -20.57 -16.86
C ARG A 55 -17.69 -19.05 -16.76
N ALA A 56 -18.27 -18.32 -17.72
CA ALA A 56 -18.29 -16.86 -17.69
C ALA A 56 -19.20 -16.31 -16.57
N GLN A 57 -20.35 -16.93 -16.31
CA GLN A 57 -21.35 -16.43 -15.34
C GLN A 57 -21.11 -16.87 -13.90
N THR A 58 -20.56 -18.07 -13.67
CA THR A 58 -20.31 -18.59 -12.31
C THR A 58 -18.82 -18.69 -12.00
N GLY A 59 -18.02 -19.18 -12.94
CA GLY A 59 -16.59 -19.38 -12.74
C GLY A 59 -15.81 -18.07 -12.56
N LEU A 60 -16.11 -17.06 -13.38
CA LEU A 60 -15.41 -15.78 -13.35
C LEU A 60 -15.68 -14.99 -12.06
N PRO A 61 -16.94 -14.81 -11.59
CA PRO A 61 -17.19 -14.20 -10.28
C PRO A 61 -16.58 -14.98 -9.11
N GLN A 62 -16.55 -16.31 -9.16
CA GLN A 62 -15.94 -17.13 -8.11
C GLN A 62 -14.41 -16.93 -8.05
N ALA A 63 -13.73 -16.91 -9.21
CA ALA A 63 -12.30 -16.64 -9.28
C ALA A 63 -11.97 -15.23 -8.74
N VAL A 64 -12.72 -14.22 -9.17
CA VAL A 64 -12.58 -12.83 -8.69
C VAL A 64 -12.82 -12.74 -7.18
N SER A 65 -13.87 -13.40 -6.65
CA SER A 65 -14.14 -13.46 -5.21
C SER A 65 -12.98 -14.07 -4.44
N LEU A 66 -12.38 -15.16 -4.94
CA LEU A 66 -11.24 -15.80 -4.28
C LEU A 66 -10.01 -14.89 -4.28
N THR A 67 -9.70 -14.24 -5.39
CA THR A 67 -8.61 -13.26 -5.47
C THR A 67 -8.84 -12.09 -4.52
N LEU A 68 -10.07 -11.58 -4.44
CA LEU A 68 -10.45 -10.52 -3.48
C LEU A 68 -10.36 -10.99 -2.03
N ALA A 69 -10.71 -12.24 -1.74
CA ALA A 69 -10.57 -12.79 -0.39
C ALA A 69 -9.10 -12.84 0.05
N VAL A 70 -8.20 -13.32 -0.83
CA VAL A 70 -6.76 -13.37 -0.55
C VAL A 70 -6.20 -11.95 -0.37
N LEU A 71 -6.50 -11.03 -1.29
CA LEU A 71 -5.99 -9.66 -1.21
C LEU A 71 -6.62 -8.86 -0.07
N GLY A 72 -7.90 -9.11 0.24
CA GLY A 72 -8.60 -8.52 1.38
C GLY A 72 -8.02 -8.99 2.70
N LEU A 73 -7.70 -10.29 2.83
CA LEU A 73 -7.00 -10.82 3.99
C LEU A 73 -5.58 -10.26 4.10
N PHE A 74 -4.86 -10.16 2.99
CA PHE A 74 -3.55 -9.52 2.95
C PHE A 74 -3.63 -8.06 3.43
N ALA A 75 -4.57 -7.28 2.89
CA ALA A 75 -4.81 -5.91 3.34
C ALA A 75 -5.22 -5.83 4.82
N LEU A 76 -6.01 -6.78 5.32
CA LEU A 76 -6.37 -6.86 6.74
C LEU A 76 -5.12 -7.09 7.62
N THR A 77 -4.23 -8.00 7.22
CA THR A 77 -2.97 -8.22 7.96
C THR A 77 -2.06 -6.99 7.94
N LEU A 78 -2.01 -6.28 6.82
CA LEU A 78 -1.32 -4.99 6.73
C LEU A 78 -1.96 -3.95 7.64
N TRP A 79 -3.28 -3.87 7.68
CA TRP A 79 -4.00 -2.94 8.55
C TRP A 79 -3.74 -3.19 10.04
N VAL A 80 -3.69 -4.46 10.46
CA VAL A 80 -3.35 -4.82 11.85
C VAL A 80 -1.92 -4.42 12.21
N ARG A 81 -0.97 -4.53 11.27
CA ARG A 81 0.43 -4.12 11.51
C ARG A 81 0.68 -2.63 11.35
N ARG A 82 -0.05 -1.97 10.46
CA ARG A 82 0.04 -0.56 10.09
C ARG A 82 -1.39 -0.04 9.92
N PRO A 83 -1.99 0.60 10.95
CA PRO A 83 -3.40 1.02 10.94
C PRO A 83 -3.65 2.23 10.03
N GLU A 84 -3.29 2.12 8.76
CA GLU A 84 -3.60 3.10 7.72
C GLU A 84 -5.00 2.81 7.16
N ALA A 85 -5.81 3.86 7.01
CA ALA A 85 -7.21 3.73 6.58
C ALA A 85 -7.36 3.08 5.19
N ILE A 86 -6.35 3.20 4.31
CA ILE A 86 -6.36 2.64 2.95
C ILE A 86 -6.49 1.12 2.98
N TYR A 87 -5.73 0.45 3.86
CA TYR A 87 -5.76 -1.01 3.99
C TYR A 87 -7.09 -1.50 4.59
N GLY A 88 -7.59 -0.82 5.62
CA GLY A 88 -8.88 -1.15 6.24
C GLY A 88 -10.06 -0.95 5.29
N LEU A 89 -10.09 0.14 4.52
CA LEU A 89 -11.14 0.42 3.54
C LEU A 89 -11.16 -0.63 2.42
N PHE A 90 -10.00 -1.07 1.95
CA PHE A 90 -9.93 -2.12 0.95
C PHE A 90 -10.38 -3.48 1.50
N ALA A 91 -9.95 -3.84 2.72
CA ALA A 91 -10.40 -5.09 3.36
C ALA A 91 -11.93 -5.11 3.55
N LEU A 92 -12.52 -4.00 4.00
CA LEU A 92 -13.97 -3.84 4.12
C LEU A 92 -14.66 -3.89 2.75
N GLY A 93 -14.12 -3.23 1.74
CA GLY A 93 -14.65 -3.25 0.37
C GLY A 93 -14.60 -4.65 -0.25
N ALA A 94 -13.50 -5.39 -0.05
CA ALA A 94 -13.35 -6.77 -0.50
C ALA A 94 -14.35 -7.70 0.20
N ALA A 95 -14.55 -7.55 1.52
CA ALA A 95 -15.55 -8.30 2.27
C ALA A 95 -16.98 -8.00 1.77
N ALA A 96 -17.32 -6.71 1.59
CA ALA A 96 -18.60 -6.30 1.03
C ALA A 96 -18.82 -6.86 -0.38
N TRP A 97 -17.79 -6.86 -1.22
CA TRP A 97 -17.87 -7.46 -2.56
C TRP A 97 -18.07 -8.99 -2.51
N MET A 98 -17.44 -9.68 -1.56
CA MET A 98 -17.64 -11.12 -1.39
C MET A 98 -19.08 -11.46 -0.98
N VAL A 99 -19.68 -10.66 -0.10
CA VAL A 99 -21.11 -10.75 0.24
C VAL A 99 -21.96 -10.49 -0.99
N ARG A 100 -21.60 -9.49 -1.81
CA ARG A 100 -22.29 -9.20 -3.07
C ARG A 100 -22.25 -10.38 -4.02
N ASN A 101 -21.12 -11.04 -4.18
CA ASN A 101 -20.95 -12.15 -5.11
C ASN A 101 -21.58 -13.46 -4.64
N LEU A 102 -22.01 -13.55 -3.38
CA LEU A 102 -22.55 -14.77 -2.79
C LEU A 102 -23.73 -15.35 -3.59
N HIS A 103 -24.56 -14.49 -4.19
CA HIS A 103 -25.69 -14.90 -5.03
C HIS A 103 -25.31 -15.65 -6.32
N TYR A 104 -24.05 -15.61 -6.77
CA TYR A 104 -23.62 -16.33 -7.96
C TYR A 104 -23.34 -17.82 -7.70
N TYR A 105 -22.93 -18.18 -6.48
CA TYR A 105 -22.41 -19.52 -6.17
C TYR A 105 -23.00 -20.18 -4.90
N VAL A 106 -23.73 -19.44 -4.04
CA VAL A 106 -24.39 -20.03 -2.88
C VAL A 106 -25.85 -20.36 -3.19
N ASN A 107 -26.27 -21.56 -2.82
CA ASN A 107 -27.67 -21.98 -2.89
C ASN A 107 -28.51 -21.20 -1.88
N LEU A 108 -29.71 -20.78 -2.30
CA LEU A 108 -30.61 -20.03 -1.43
C LEU A 108 -30.94 -20.84 -0.15
N PRO A 109 -30.97 -20.19 1.04
CA PRO A 109 -31.41 -20.84 2.27
C PRO A 109 -32.80 -21.48 2.10
N ALA A 110 -33.03 -22.64 2.71
CA ALA A 110 -34.31 -23.33 2.62
C ALA A 110 -35.46 -22.59 3.32
N SER A 111 -35.15 -21.69 4.27
CA SER A 111 -36.15 -20.92 4.99
C SER A 111 -36.52 -19.62 4.25
N PRO A 112 -37.82 -19.25 4.16
CA PRO A 112 -38.25 -18.00 3.53
C PRO A 112 -37.60 -16.76 4.17
N ALA A 113 -37.50 -16.73 5.49
CA ALA A 113 -36.81 -15.66 6.21
C ALA A 113 -35.32 -15.59 5.84
N GLY A 114 -34.64 -16.74 5.69
CA GLY A 114 -33.25 -16.78 5.27
C GLY A 114 -33.04 -16.23 3.85
N GLN A 115 -33.99 -16.45 2.95
CA GLN A 115 -33.95 -15.88 1.60
C GLN A 115 -34.10 -14.36 1.60
N ASP A 116 -35.03 -13.83 2.40
CA ASP A 116 -35.22 -12.37 2.52
C ASP A 116 -33.94 -11.68 3.04
N TRP A 117 -33.32 -12.24 4.08
CA TRP A 117 -32.05 -11.74 4.62
C TRP A 117 -30.89 -11.87 3.64
N PHE A 118 -30.82 -12.98 2.89
CA PHE A 118 -29.78 -13.20 1.88
C PHE A 118 -29.88 -12.17 0.75
N TRP A 119 -31.08 -11.93 0.23
CA TRP A 119 -31.29 -10.92 -0.79
C TRP A 119 -31.05 -9.52 -0.23
N TRP A 120 -31.51 -9.20 0.97
CA TRP A 120 -31.21 -7.91 1.60
C TRP A 120 -29.69 -7.65 1.69
N ALA A 121 -28.91 -8.60 2.21
CA ALA A 121 -27.46 -8.46 2.33
C ALA A 121 -26.78 -8.30 0.95
N THR A 122 -27.25 -9.05 -0.05
CA THR A 122 -26.76 -8.96 -1.43
C THR A 122 -27.05 -7.59 -2.04
N HIS A 123 -28.23 -7.00 -1.79
CA HIS A 123 -28.57 -5.67 -2.28
C HIS A 123 -27.83 -4.56 -1.51
N ALA A 124 -27.77 -4.64 -0.18
CA ALA A 124 -27.12 -3.66 0.69
C ALA A 124 -25.60 -3.58 0.46
N SER A 125 -24.96 -4.72 0.20
CA SER A 125 -23.52 -4.80 -0.06
C SER A 125 -23.07 -3.97 -1.27
N MET A 126 -23.95 -3.69 -2.25
CA MET A 126 -23.63 -2.75 -3.34
C MET A 126 -23.32 -1.35 -2.81
N GLY A 127 -24.12 -0.86 -1.86
CA GLY A 127 -23.92 0.42 -1.21
C GLY A 127 -22.63 0.44 -0.40
N TRP A 128 -22.30 -0.66 0.28
CA TRP A 128 -21.07 -0.78 1.07
C TRP A 128 -19.82 -0.77 0.19
N VAL A 129 -19.85 -1.48 -0.94
CA VAL A 129 -18.78 -1.43 -1.95
C VAL A 129 -18.60 -0.02 -2.48
N MET A 130 -19.69 0.64 -2.87
CA MET A 130 -19.62 2.00 -3.41
C MET A 130 -19.09 2.99 -2.37
N LEU A 131 -19.56 2.87 -1.12
CA LEU A 131 -19.10 3.68 0.01
C LEU A 131 -17.59 3.51 0.21
N THR A 132 -17.12 2.27 0.31
CA THR A 132 -15.69 1.98 0.53
C THR A 132 -14.85 2.47 -0.63
N ALA A 133 -15.31 2.35 -1.89
CA ALA A 133 -14.62 2.88 -3.06
C ALA A 133 -14.54 4.42 -3.07
N LEU A 134 -15.63 5.11 -2.72
CA LEU A 134 -15.66 6.57 -2.61
C LEU A 134 -14.75 7.06 -1.48
N LEU A 135 -14.83 6.45 -0.30
CA LEU A 135 -13.95 6.78 0.83
C LEU A 135 -12.48 6.50 0.48
N PHE A 136 -12.20 5.42 -0.25
CA PHE A 136 -10.87 5.11 -0.74
C PHE A 136 -10.34 6.20 -1.67
N ALA A 137 -11.15 6.64 -2.66
CA ALA A 137 -10.74 7.72 -3.55
C ALA A 137 -10.51 9.04 -2.81
N LEU A 138 -11.34 9.37 -1.82
CA LEU A 138 -11.20 10.56 -0.98
C LEU A 138 -9.92 10.54 -0.13
N ARG A 139 -9.28 9.39 0.12
CA ARG A 139 -7.98 9.33 0.82
C ARG A 139 -6.82 9.89 -0.01
N PHE A 140 -6.96 9.96 -1.33
CA PHE A 140 -5.94 10.52 -2.22
C PHE A 140 -6.10 12.04 -2.46
N ALA A 141 -7.22 12.61 -2.04
CA ALA A 141 -7.47 14.04 -2.09
C ALA A 141 -6.58 14.81 -1.11
N SER A 142 -6.19 16.03 -1.49
CA SER A 142 -5.34 16.89 -0.66
C SER A 142 -6.01 17.37 0.63
N ARG A 143 -7.35 17.53 0.61
CA ARG A 143 -8.13 18.00 1.76
C ARG A 143 -9.14 16.94 2.20
N ARG A 144 -9.05 16.56 3.46
CA ARG A 144 -10.01 15.65 4.08
C ARG A 144 -11.27 16.41 4.50
N ILE A 145 -12.35 16.21 3.75
CA ILE A 145 -13.65 16.81 4.03
C ILE A 145 -14.45 15.84 4.91
N LEU A 146 -14.30 15.97 6.24
CA LEU A 146 -14.89 15.05 7.21
C LEU A 146 -16.42 14.97 7.13
N TRP A 147 -17.11 16.10 6.92
CA TRP A 147 -18.57 16.12 6.84
C TRP A 147 -19.09 15.32 5.64
N LEU A 148 -18.36 15.30 4.53
CA LEU A 148 -18.71 14.51 3.36
C LEU A 148 -18.53 13.01 3.62
N GLU A 149 -17.43 12.61 4.28
CA GLU A 149 -17.23 11.22 4.70
C GLU A 149 -18.39 10.75 5.59
N TRP A 150 -18.75 11.54 6.59
CA TRP A 150 -19.87 11.24 7.49
C TRP A 150 -21.22 11.23 6.78
N ALA A 151 -21.48 12.16 5.86
CA ALA A 151 -22.71 12.18 5.08
C ALA A 151 -22.85 10.93 4.20
N LEU A 152 -21.77 10.50 3.54
CA LEU A 152 -21.75 9.26 2.75
C LEU A 152 -21.99 8.04 3.64
N ILE A 153 -21.28 7.93 4.76
CA ILE A 153 -21.46 6.82 5.71
C ILE A 153 -22.90 6.81 6.24
N ALA A 154 -23.40 7.95 6.73
CA ALA A 154 -24.76 8.06 7.26
C ALA A 154 -25.81 7.68 6.21
N SER A 155 -25.67 8.17 4.97
CA SER A 155 -26.62 7.86 3.89
C SER A 155 -26.70 6.35 3.60
N VAL A 156 -25.56 5.68 3.44
CA VAL A 156 -25.50 4.26 3.12
C VAL A 156 -25.94 3.40 4.30
N THR A 157 -25.61 3.81 5.52
CA THR A 157 -26.02 3.10 6.74
C THR A 157 -27.53 3.23 6.96
N LEU A 158 -28.08 4.44 6.78
CA LEU A 158 -29.52 4.69 6.87
C LEU A 158 -30.30 3.88 5.82
N VAL A 159 -29.84 3.89 4.56
CA VAL A 159 -30.47 3.11 3.49
C VAL A 159 -30.41 1.60 3.80
N SER A 160 -29.27 1.10 4.29
CA SER A 160 -29.11 -0.31 4.66
C SER A 160 -30.02 -0.72 5.83
N LEU A 161 -30.24 0.18 6.80
CA LEU A 161 -31.08 -0.07 7.97
C LEU A 161 -32.57 0.02 7.62
N LEU A 162 -32.96 1.00 6.79
CA LEU A 162 -34.34 1.17 6.34
C LEU A 162 -34.78 0.05 5.40
N SER A 163 -33.87 -0.55 4.62
CA SER A 163 -34.20 -1.66 3.73
C SER A 163 -34.24 -3.03 4.42
N MET A 164 -33.96 -3.09 5.72
CA MET A 164 -33.92 -4.35 6.48
C MET A 164 -35.31 -5.01 6.49
N PRO A 165 -35.42 -6.33 6.27
CA PRO A 165 -36.71 -7.04 6.08
C PRO A 165 -37.60 -7.09 7.35
N LEU A 166 -37.21 -6.39 8.42
CA LEU A 166 -37.94 -6.29 9.69
C LEU A 166 -39.07 -5.26 9.68
N TRP A 167 -38.96 -4.19 8.90
CA TRP A 167 -39.80 -2.99 9.08
C TRP A 167 -40.90 -2.81 8.02
N LEU A 168 -40.61 -3.08 6.75
CA LEU A 168 -41.51 -2.78 5.64
C LEU A 168 -41.62 -3.95 4.66
N ARG A 169 -42.58 -4.84 4.90
CA ARG A 169 -42.84 -6.03 4.07
C ARG A 169 -43.64 -5.75 2.78
N GLN A 170 -44.06 -4.51 2.54
CA GLN A 170 -45.11 -4.16 1.56
C GLN A 170 -44.71 -3.11 0.51
N VAL A 171 -43.53 -2.50 0.58
CA VAL A 171 -43.07 -1.53 -0.43
C VAL A 171 -42.00 -2.21 -1.29
N ASP A 172 -42.00 -1.95 -2.60
CA ASP A 172 -40.93 -2.31 -3.54
C ASP A 172 -39.61 -1.56 -3.20
N MET A 173 -39.12 -1.76 -1.98
CA MET A 173 -37.95 -1.07 -1.41
C MET A 173 -36.67 -1.38 -2.16
N VAL A 174 -36.64 -2.47 -2.94
CA VAL A 174 -35.50 -2.82 -3.79
C VAL A 174 -35.24 -1.70 -4.80
N VAL A 175 -36.27 -1.24 -5.52
CA VAL A 175 -36.13 -0.17 -6.51
C VAL A 175 -35.69 1.13 -5.83
N MET A 176 -36.37 1.51 -4.74
CA MET A 176 -36.00 2.71 -3.97
C MET A 176 -34.55 2.66 -3.46
N GLN A 177 -34.12 1.53 -2.91
CA GLN A 177 -32.76 1.32 -2.43
C GLN A 177 -31.74 1.46 -3.56
N TYR A 178 -32.02 0.88 -4.72
CA TYR A 178 -31.15 1.00 -5.89
C TYR A 178 -31.06 2.45 -6.38
N THR A 179 -32.19 3.16 -6.48
CA THR A 179 -32.23 4.55 -6.96
C THR A 179 -31.48 5.48 -6.02
N VAL A 180 -31.67 5.34 -4.70
CA VAL A 180 -30.95 6.15 -3.70
C VAL A 180 -29.46 5.83 -3.72
N THR A 181 -29.09 4.55 -3.76
CA THR A 181 -27.68 4.12 -3.82
C THR A 181 -27.00 4.64 -5.09
N ALA A 182 -27.69 4.60 -6.23
CA ALA A 182 -27.19 5.13 -7.49
C ALA A 182 -27.05 6.66 -7.48
N GLY A 183 -28.00 7.38 -6.86
CA GLY A 183 -27.92 8.83 -6.68
C GLY A 183 -26.71 9.23 -5.82
N VAL A 184 -26.52 8.56 -4.67
CA VAL A 184 -25.35 8.78 -3.80
C VAL A 184 -24.06 8.44 -4.53
N ALA A 185 -24.02 7.33 -5.28
CA ALA A 185 -22.87 6.93 -6.08
C ALA A 185 -22.52 7.97 -7.14
N ALA A 186 -23.52 8.48 -7.87
CA ALA A 186 -23.34 9.46 -8.92
C ALA A 186 -22.84 10.81 -8.38
N ILE A 187 -23.46 11.30 -7.30
CA ILE A 187 -23.06 12.56 -6.64
C ILE A 187 -21.63 12.43 -6.08
N GLY A 188 -21.33 11.35 -5.36
CA GLY A 188 -20.00 11.09 -4.81
C GLY A 188 -18.94 10.98 -5.89
N THR A 189 -19.24 10.28 -6.99
CA THR A 189 -18.33 10.12 -8.12
C THR A 189 -18.10 11.44 -8.86
N ALA A 190 -19.15 12.23 -9.09
CA ALA A 190 -19.04 13.56 -9.67
C ALA A 190 -18.16 14.47 -8.82
N TRP A 191 -18.33 14.42 -7.49
CA TRP A 191 -17.49 15.17 -6.57
C TRP A 191 -16.01 14.77 -6.64
N VAL A 192 -15.72 13.46 -6.62
CA VAL A 192 -14.35 12.94 -6.77
C VAL A 192 -13.76 13.35 -8.13
N ALA A 193 -14.55 13.32 -9.21
CA ALA A 193 -14.11 13.75 -10.53
C ALA A 193 -13.79 15.26 -10.58
N LEU A 194 -14.60 16.10 -9.91
CA LEU A 194 -14.32 17.54 -9.77
C LEU A 194 -13.02 17.79 -8.99
N LEU A 195 -12.78 17.05 -7.90
CA LEU A 195 -11.51 17.14 -7.17
C LEU A 195 -10.33 16.64 -8.03
N ALA A 196 -10.50 15.56 -8.78
CA ALA A 196 -9.48 15.03 -9.70
C ALA A 196 -9.08 16.07 -10.74
N TRP A 197 -10.06 16.81 -11.28
CA TRP A 197 -9.82 17.90 -12.21
C TRP A 197 -9.08 19.07 -11.55
N ARG A 198 -9.49 19.46 -10.34
CA ARG A 198 -8.95 20.63 -9.63
C ARG A 198 -7.53 20.40 -9.11
N GLU A 199 -7.25 19.22 -8.56
CA GLU A 199 -5.95 18.91 -7.94
C GLU A 199 -4.90 18.38 -8.94
N ARG A 200 -5.29 18.02 -10.17
CA ARG A 200 -4.43 17.50 -11.26
C ARG A 200 -3.57 16.27 -10.90
N ARG A 201 -3.85 15.61 -9.78
CA ARG A 201 -3.15 14.39 -9.35
C ARG A 201 -3.49 13.22 -10.28
N ALA A 202 -2.47 12.46 -10.70
CA ALA A 202 -2.65 11.31 -11.58
C ALA A 202 -3.50 10.22 -10.91
N GLU A 203 -3.20 9.88 -9.65
CA GLU A 203 -3.94 8.86 -8.89
C GLU A 203 -5.44 9.18 -8.78
N LEU A 204 -5.76 10.40 -8.38
CA LEU A 204 -7.15 10.82 -8.22
C LEU A 204 -7.91 10.79 -9.55
N ARG A 205 -7.23 11.06 -10.67
CA ARG A 205 -7.80 10.90 -12.03
C ARG A 205 -8.06 9.44 -12.38
N ILE A 206 -7.12 8.54 -12.10
CA ILE A 206 -7.31 7.10 -12.33
C ILE A 206 -8.50 6.58 -11.50
N MET A 207 -8.59 6.98 -10.22
CA MET A 207 -9.72 6.62 -9.35
C MET A 207 -11.05 7.21 -9.85
N ALA A 208 -11.05 8.47 -10.29
CA ALA A 208 -12.25 9.11 -10.82
C ALA A 208 -12.74 8.40 -12.09
N VAL A 209 -11.83 8.06 -13.02
CA VAL A 209 -12.17 7.30 -14.23
C VAL A 209 -12.73 5.92 -13.86
N ALA A 210 -12.10 5.23 -12.91
CA ALA A 210 -12.59 3.94 -12.41
C ALA A 210 -14.01 4.03 -11.83
N LEU A 211 -14.27 5.04 -10.99
CA LEU A 211 -15.59 5.28 -10.40
C LEU A 211 -16.62 5.65 -11.46
N ILE A 212 -16.27 6.49 -12.45
CA ILE A 212 -17.17 6.85 -13.56
C ILE A 212 -17.56 5.60 -14.35
N ILE A 213 -16.58 4.76 -14.71
CA ILE A 213 -16.84 3.48 -15.39
C ILE A 213 -17.77 2.61 -14.52
N GLY A 214 -17.51 2.53 -13.21
CA GLY A 214 -18.34 1.80 -12.26
C GLY A 214 -19.79 2.31 -12.19
N VAL A 215 -19.99 3.63 -12.17
CA VAL A 215 -21.33 4.26 -12.18
C VAL A 215 -22.03 4.03 -13.52
N VAL A 216 -21.33 4.11 -14.65
CA VAL A 216 -21.92 3.84 -15.97
C VAL A 216 -22.36 2.38 -16.08
N ILE A 217 -21.53 1.43 -15.64
CA ILE A 217 -21.89 0.00 -15.59
C ILE A 217 -23.07 -0.22 -14.63
N GLY A 218 -23.05 0.39 -13.45
CA GLY A 218 -24.15 0.30 -12.49
C GLY A 218 -25.46 0.92 -13.00
N GLY A 219 -25.38 2.02 -13.74
CA GLY A 219 -26.52 2.67 -14.40
C GLY A 219 -27.10 1.81 -15.52
N HIS A 220 -26.25 1.14 -16.31
CA HIS A 220 -26.68 0.14 -17.28
C HIS A 220 -27.43 -1.02 -16.61
N ASP A 221 -26.90 -1.57 -15.52
CA ASP A 221 -27.55 -2.65 -14.77
C ASP A 221 -28.91 -2.21 -14.20
N LEU A 222 -29.03 -0.95 -13.78
CA LEU A 222 -30.29 -0.33 -13.36
C LEU A 222 -31.30 -0.20 -14.51
N ALA A 223 -30.84 0.20 -15.71
CA ALA A 223 -31.70 0.28 -16.89
C ALA A 223 -32.22 -1.11 -17.30
N VAL A 224 -31.42 -2.16 -17.14
CA VAL A 224 -31.85 -3.56 -17.33
C VAL A 224 -32.89 -3.95 -16.28
N LEU A 225 -32.67 -3.61 -14.99
CA LEU A 225 -33.62 -3.88 -13.91
C LEU A 225 -34.94 -3.13 -14.05
N ALA A 226 -34.93 -1.93 -14.60
CA ALA A 226 -36.12 -1.11 -14.89
C ALA A 226 -36.91 -1.60 -16.12
N GLY A 227 -36.44 -2.65 -16.81
CA GLY A 227 -37.09 -3.21 -17.99
C GLY A 227 -36.83 -2.42 -19.28
N TRP A 228 -35.91 -1.46 -19.27
CA TRP A 228 -35.61 -0.60 -20.44
C TRP A 228 -34.58 -1.22 -21.39
N ALA A 229 -33.85 -2.25 -20.97
CA ALA A 229 -32.81 -2.91 -21.77
C ALA A 229 -32.95 -4.45 -21.79
N TRP A 230 -32.50 -5.08 -22.89
CA TRP A 230 -32.68 -6.52 -23.13
C TRP A 230 -31.91 -7.40 -22.11
N PRO A 231 -32.54 -8.41 -21.50
CA PRO A 231 -31.98 -9.25 -20.42
C PRO A 231 -30.77 -10.16 -20.79
N GLU A 232 -30.33 -10.18 -22.05
CA GLU A 232 -29.34 -11.14 -22.55
C GLU A 232 -27.88 -10.62 -22.54
N HIS A 233 -27.62 -9.43 -21.99
CA HIS A 233 -26.29 -8.84 -22.01
C HIS A 233 -25.36 -9.43 -20.94
N PHE A 234 -24.09 -9.59 -21.33
CA PHE A 234 -23.02 -10.04 -20.44
C PHE A 234 -22.90 -9.12 -19.22
N PHE A 235 -22.76 -9.72 -18.04
CA PHE A 235 -22.51 -8.97 -16.82
C PHE A 235 -21.11 -8.35 -16.88
N LEU A 236 -21.03 -7.02 -16.97
CA LEU A 236 -19.75 -6.28 -16.92
C LEU A 236 -19.25 -6.05 -15.47
N MET A 237 -20.05 -6.36 -14.44
CA MET A 237 -19.65 -6.18 -13.03
C MET A 237 -18.29 -6.80 -12.66
N PRO A 238 -17.92 -8.01 -13.11
CA PRO A 238 -16.61 -8.58 -12.79
C PRO A 238 -15.44 -7.83 -13.41
N PHE A 239 -15.66 -6.96 -14.39
CA PHE A 239 -14.62 -6.09 -14.94
C PHE A 239 -14.45 -4.83 -14.09
N ALA A 240 -15.55 -4.29 -13.53
CA ALA A 240 -15.49 -3.15 -12.63
C ALA A 240 -14.63 -3.45 -11.38
N THR A 241 -14.68 -4.69 -10.86
CA THR A 241 -13.81 -5.12 -9.75
C THR A 241 -12.34 -5.17 -10.10
N LEU A 242 -11.98 -5.58 -11.31
CA LEU A 242 -10.60 -5.60 -11.77
C LEU A 242 -10.03 -4.18 -11.79
N VAL A 243 -10.82 -3.19 -12.18
CA VAL A 243 -10.40 -1.79 -12.15
C VAL A 243 -10.15 -1.31 -10.73
N VAL A 244 -11.04 -1.62 -9.78
CA VAL A 244 -10.84 -1.30 -8.34
C VAL A 244 -9.64 -2.05 -7.76
N MET A 245 -9.41 -3.29 -8.19
CA MET A 245 -8.25 -4.09 -7.78
C MET A 245 -6.94 -3.46 -8.25
N LEU A 246 -6.84 -3.12 -9.53
CA LEU A 246 -5.67 -2.47 -10.12
C LEU A 246 -5.38 -1.12 -9.46
N SER A 247 -6.45 -0.40 -9.14
CA SER A 247 -6.41 0.86 -8.39
C SER A 247 -5.78 0.69 -7.00
N PHE A 248 -6.20 -0.35 -6.27
CA PHE A 248 -5.62 -0.69 -4.97
C PHE A 248 -4.15 -1.14 -5.10
N LEU A 249 -3.83 -2.01 -6.06
CA LEU A 249 -2.47 -2.47 -6.28
C LEU A 249 -1.52 -1.29 -6.56
N HIS A 250 -1.97 -0.34 -7.39
CA HIS A 250 -1.23 0.88 -7.67
C HIS A 250 -1.01 1.75 -6.43
N ALA A 251 -2.04 1.91 -5.59
CA ALA A 251 -1.95 2.64 -4.33
C ALA A 251 -0.91 2.03 -3.37
N VAL A 252 -0.95 0.71 -3.18
CA VAL A 252 0.01 -0.01 -2.34
C VAL A 252 1.43 0.11 -2.89
N GLN A 253 1.59 -0.09 -4.21
CA GLN A 253 2.89 0.05 -4.87
C GLN A 253 3.48 1.44 -4.65
N ARG A 254 2.69 2.50 -4.85
CA ARG A 254 3.18 3.87 -4.68
C ARG A 254 3.56 4.18 -3.23
N ARG A 255 2.78 3.70 -2.27
CA ARG A 255 3.10 3.85 -0.84
C ARG A 255 4.39 3.12 -0.46
N TYR A 256 4.59 1.92 -1.01
CA TYR A 256 5.82 1.15 -0.82
C TYR A 256 7.03 1.86 -1.42
N VAL A 257 6.94 2.32 -2.68
CA VAL A 257 8.03 3.06 -3.34
C VAL A 257 8.38 4.32 -2.55
N GLY A 258 7.40 5.12 -2.14
CA GLY A 258 7.66 6.32 -1.34
C GLY A 258 8.30 6.03 0.02
N ALA A 259 7.96 4.92 0.66
CA ALA A 259 8.60 4.50 1.90
C ALA A 259 10.06 4.06 1.68
N VAL A 260 10.34 3.38 0.56
CA VAL A 260 11.71 3.01 0.17
C VAL A 260 12.54 4.24 -0.16
N GLU A 261 11.99 5.19 -0.93
CA GLU A 261 12.65 6.46 -1.26
C GLU A 261 12.96 7.26 0.01
N GLN A 262 12.05 7.30 0.99
CA GLN A 262 12.30 7.95 2.26
C GLN A 262 13.45 7.28 3.04
N VAL A 263 13.46 5.95 3.12
CA VAL A 263 14.55 5.20 3.78
C VAL A 263 15.88 5.39 3.03
N GLN A 264 15.86 5.50 1.71
CA GLN A 264 17.05 5.80 0.92
C GLN A 264 17.57 7.21 1.21
N ALA A 265 16.69 8.21 1.27
CA ALA A 265 17.06 9.58 1.61
C ALA A 265 17.60 9.70 3.05
N GLU A 266 17.00 8.99 4.01
CA GLU A 266 17.49 8.94 5.39
C GLU A 266 18.86 8.25 5.47
N ASN A 267 19.09 7.18 4.71
CA ASN A 267 20.41 6.52 4.64
C ASN A 267 21.47 7.40 3.97
N SER A 268 21.13 8.12 2.90
CA SER A 268 22.09 9.01 2.25
C SER A 268 22.47 10.17 3.17
N GLN A 269 21.49 10.74 3.89
CA GLN A 269 21.78 11.77 4.89
C GLN A 269 22.69 11.23 6.00
N LEU A 270 22.42 10.02 6.50
CA LEU A 270 23.26 9.39 7.53
C LEU A 270 24.68 9.12 7.04
N GLN A 271 24.86 8.77 5.76
CA GLN A 271 26.18 8.60 5.16
C GLN A 271 26.94 9.93 5.06
N GLU A 272 26.27 11.00 4.64
CA GLU A 272 26.87 12.34 4.61
C GLU A 272 27.30 12.80 6.01
N ASP A 273 26.45 12.63 7.02
CA ASP A 273 26.76 12.98 8.41
C ASP A 273 27.93 12.15 8.96
N LEU A 274 28.02 10.87 8.59
CA LEU A 274 29.14 9.99 8.96
C LEU A 274 30.45 10.43 8.30
N ASP A 275 30.43 10.73 7.02
CA ASP A 275 31.61 11.19 6.28
C ASP A 275 32.11 12.52 6.84
N GLU A 276 31.21 13.44 7.20
CA GLU A 276 31.55 14.69 7.89
C GLU A 276 32.25 14.40 9.22
N GLN A 277 31.66 13.56 10.08
CA GLN A 277 32.26 13.20 11.38
C GLN A 277 33.62 12.51 11.24
N VAL A 278 33.76 11.61 10.26
CA VAL A 278 35.03 10.93 9.96
C VAL A 278 36.08 11.95 9.52
N SER A 279 35.70 12.93 8.69
CA SER A 279 36.62 14.00 8.27
C SER A 279 37.08 14.86 9.44
N VAL A 280 36.18 15.22 10.36
CA VAL A 280 36.48 15.99 11.58
C VAL A 280 37.42 15.20 12.48
N LEU A 281 37.16 13.90 12.69
CA LEU A 281 38.02 13.03 13.49
C LEU A 281 39.41 12.88 12.88
N HIS A 282 39.51 12.75 11.55
CA HIS A 282 40.81 12.71 10.88
C HIS A 282 41.58 14.01 11.04
N ALA A 283 40.92 15.16 10.92
CA ALA A 283 41.54 16.46 11.14
C ALA A 283 42.03 16.61 12.59
N GLN A 284 41.22 16.23 13.58
CA GLN A 284 41.61 16.25 14.99
C GLN A 284 42.77 15.29 15.29
N ASN A 285 42.76 14.09 14.73
CA ASN A 285 43.84 13.12 14.91
C ASN A 285 45.16 13.62 14.29
N ALA A 286 45.09 14.27 13.11
CA ALA A 286 46.25 14.89 12.49
C ALA A 286 46.84 16.02 13.35
N GLN A 287 45.99 16.87 13.93
CA GLN A 287 46.43 17.92 14.86
C GLN A 287 47.06 17.34 16.13
N LEU A 288 46.45 16.29 16.72
CA LEU A 288 47.00 15.59 17.88
C LEU A 288 48.37 14.99 17.58
N ARG A 289 48.53 14.31 16.44
CA ARG A 289 49.83 13.74 16.01
C ARG A 289 50.91 14.81 15.83
N GLU A 290 50.55 15.96 15.27
CA GLU A 290 51.50 17.07 15.12
C GLU A 290 51.91 17.64 16.48
N ALA A 291 50.96 17.81 17.41
CA ALA A 291 51.24 18.24 18.77
C ALA A 291 52.14 17.24 19.52
N GLU A 292 51.85 15.93 19.42
CA GLU A 292 52.69 14.86 20.00
C GLU A 292 54.10 14.88 19.40
N ARG A 293 54.23 15.08 18.09
CA ARG A 293 55.53 15.19 17.42
C ARG A 293 56.34 16.38 17.92
N GLN A 294 55.71 17.55 18.06
CA GLN A 294 56.37 18.75 18.60
C GLN A 294 56.79 18.53 20.05
N GLN A 295 55.96 17.89 20.88
CA GLN A 295 56.30 17.56 22.25
C GLN A 295 57.47 16.58 22.33
N ALA A 296 57.48 15.54 21.49
CA ALA A 296 58.60 14.60 21.41
C ALA A 296 59.91 15.30 21.01
N LEU A 297 59.87 16.22 20.03
CA LEU A 297 61.04 17.02 19.64
C LEU A 297 61.55 17.92 20.78
N LEU A 298 60.64 18.51 21.57
CA LEU A 298 61.01 19.33 22.73
C LEU A 298 61.66 18.48 23.84
N LEU A 299 61.10 17.31 24.13
CA LEU A 299 61.66 16.39 25.10
C LEU A 299 63.04 15.89 24.67
N GLU A 300 63.23 15.59 23.39
CA GLU A 300 64.53 15.16 22.88
C GLU A 300 65.56 16.28 22.96
N ARG A 301 65.18 17.54 22.65
CA ARG A 301 66.06 18.70 22.85
C ARG A 301 66.45 18.87 24.32
N GLN A 302 65.51 18.73 25.25
CA GLN A 302 65.80 18.80 26.69
C GLN A 302 66.74 17.68 27.14
N ARG A 303 66.54 16.46 26.64
CA ARG A 303 67.41 15.32 26.93
C ARG A 303 68.83 15.57 26.42
N ILE A 304 68.98 16.02 25.17
CA ILE A 304 70.30 16.35 24.60
C ILE A 304 70.98 17.45 25.43
N MET A 305 70.25 18.51 25.82
CA MET A 305 70.78 19.57 26.69
C MET A 305 71.22 19.03 28.05
N ALA A 306 70.48 18.10 28.65
CA ALA A 306 70.83 17.49 29.93
C ALA A 306 72.06 16.58 29.83
N ASP A 307 72.10 15.67 28.84
CA ASP A 307 73.25 14.78 28.60
C ASP A 307 74.53 15.61 28.32
N MET A 308 74.41 16.72 27.58
CA MET A 308 75.52 17.67 27.34
C MET A 308 75.94 18.40 28.63
N HIS A 309 74.98 18.89 29.43
CA HIS A 309 75.27 19.55 30.71
C HIS A 309 76.02 18.62 31.68
N ASP A 310 75.61 17.35 31.76
CA ASP A 310 76.24 16.36 32.62
C ASP A 310 77.60 15.93 32.08
N GLY A 311 77.75 15.80 30.75
CA GLY A 311 79.03 15.59 30.08
C GLY A 311 80.04 16.70 30.39
N LEU A 312 79.65 17.96 30.15
CA LEU A 312 80.46 19.15 30.46
C LEU A 312 80.78 19.26 31.96
N GLY A 313 79.78 19.05 32.82
CA GLY A 313 79.94 19.09 34.27
C GLY A 313 80.92 18.03 34.78
N SER A 314 80.86 16.81 34.24
CA SER A 314 81.78 15.73 34.60
C SER A 314 83.21 15.98 34.10
N SER A 315 83.38 16.53 32.89
CA SER A 315 84.69 16.91 32.32
C SER A 315 85.35 18.05 33.10
N LEU A 316 84.57 19.07 33.48
CA LEU A 316 85.04 20.19 34.32
C LEU A 316 85.42 19.73 35.74
N LEU A 317 84.60 18.88 36.35
CA LEU A 317 84.90 18.34 37.68
C LEU A 317 86.15 17.45 37.65
N SER A 318 86.29 16.61 36.62
CA SER A 318 87.48 15.75 36.43
C SER A 318 88.75 16.58 36.21
N ALA A 319 88.68 17.64 35.41
CA ALA A 319 89.78 18.58 35.20
C ALA A 319 90.17 19.33 36.50
N LEU A 320 89.17 19.75 37.30
CA LEU A 320 89.39 20.40 38.59
C LEU A 320 90.13 19.48 39.57
N VAL A 321 89.65 18.24 39.73
CA VAL A 321 90.25 17.24 40.62
C VAL A 321 91.67 16.87 40.17
N ALA A 322 91.91 16.72 38.86
CA ALA A 322 93.24 16.41 38.32
C ALA A 322 94.25 17.54 38.54
N MET A 323 93.81 18.81 38.47
CA MET A 323 94.62 19.98 38.84
C MET A 323 94.93 20.03 40.35
N GLU A 324 93.94 19.80 41.22
CA GLU A 324 94.13 19.81 42.68
C GLU A 324 95.11 18.71 43.15
N GLN A 325 95.12 17.56 42.47
CA GLN A 325 96.04 16.46 42.74
C GLN A 325 97.44 16.67 42.13
N GLY A 326 97.68 17.75 41.39
CA GLY A 326 98.96 18.05 40.74
C GLY A 326 99.28 17.17 39.53
N ASN A 327 98.31 16.40 39.02
CA ASN A 327 98.46 15.44 37.93
C ASN A 327 98.15 16.03 36.54
N MET A 328 97.87 17.33 36.46
CA MET A 328 97.53 18.01 35.21
C MET A 328 98.30 19.32 35.07
N SER A 329 98.91 19.55 33.91
CA SER A 329 99.63 20.80 33.63
C SER A 329 98.67 21.94 33.29
N HIS A 330 99.13 23.18 33.47
CA HIS A 330 98.31 24.38 33.24
C HIS A 330 97.81 24.48 31.77
N GLU A 331 98.63 24.06 30.80
CA GLU A 331 98.23 24.03 29.38
C GLU A 331 97.11 23.02 29.11
N GLN A 332 97.17 21.83 29.70
CA GLN A 332 96.13 20.80 29.55
C GLN A 332 94.79 21.22 30.17
N CYS A 333 94.82 21.98 31.27
CA CYS A 333 93.62 22.54 31.89
C CYS A 333 92.93 23.57 30.99
N VAL A 334 93.72 24.43 30.35
CA VAL A 334 93.23 25.43 29.39
C VAL A 334 92.63 24.76 28.15
N GLU A 335 93.19 23.63 27.72
CA GLU A 335 92.68 22.86 26.58
C GLU A 335 91.32 22.24 26.87
N VAL A 336 91.13 21.58 28.02
CA VAL A 336 89.83 21.02 28.43
C VAL A 336 88.78 22.11 28.64
N LEU A 337 89.16 23.28 29.18
CA LEU A 337 88.25 24.41 29.30
C LEU A 337 87.85 25.00 27.94
N ARG A 338 88.76 25.02 26.96
CA ARG A 338 88.42 25.44 25.59
C ARG A 338 87.47 24.45 24.92
N GLU A 339 87.73 23.16 25.06
CA GLU A 339 86.87 22.10 24.50
C GLU A 339 85.46 22.19 25.09
N CYS A 340 85.33 22.36 26.42
CA CYS A 340 84.05 22.59 27.08
C CYS A 340 83.33 23.88 26.61
N VAL A 341 84.06 24.94 26.28
CA VAL A 341 83.49 26.20 25.78
C VAL A 341 83.05 26.07 24.31
N ASP A 342 83.82 25.35 23.50
CA ASP A 342 83.47 25.08 22.10
C ASP A 342 82.25 24.15 22.00
N ASP A 343 82.15 23.14 22.86
CA ASP A 343 80.96 22.28 22.99
C ASP A 343 79.71 23.08 23.42
N LEU A 344 79.87 24.07 24.31
CA LEU A 344 78.79 24.98 24.71
C LEU A 344 78.33 25.90 23.58
N ARG A 345 79.27 26.35 22.73
CA ARG A 345 78.95 27.15 21.53
C ARG A 345 78.16 26.35 20.51
N LEU A 346 78.50 25.07 20.34
CA LEU A 346 77.85 24.18 19.37
C LEU A 346 76.37 23.87 19.70
N VAL A 347 75.92 24.18 20.92
CA VAL A 347 74.52 24.00 21.39
C VAL A 347 73.66 25.26 21.23
N ILE A 348 74.29 26.43 21.22
CA ILE A 348 73.59 27.73 21.15
C ILE A 348 73.31 28.14 19.71
N ASP A 349 74.16 27.74 18.77
CA ASP A 349 73.93 27.83 17.31
C ASP A 349 73.06 26.66 16.81
#